data_AF-A0A939ACE2-F1
#
_entry.id   AF-A0A939ACE2-F1
#
_cell.length_a   1.000
_cell.length_b   1.000
_cell.length_c   1.000
_cell.angle_alpha   90.00
_cell.angle_beta   90.00
_cell.angle_gamma   90.00
#
_symmetry.space_group_name_H-M   'P 1'
#
loop_
_entity.id
_entity.type
_entity.pdbx_description
1 polymer ?
#
loop_
_entity_poly.entity_id
_entity_poly.type
_entity_poly.pdbx_seq_one_letter_code
_entity_poly.pdbx_strand_id
1 'polypeptide(L)'
;MVRWKTIPVVVLTVAFLCIPLPALAGFCSGKASGYWCDGDNLVLCKNGSVSSSNKCDCGCQSMPPGVDDQCKSCGGFCSGKQNGYWCDGDKLVLCKGGSVSSSSSCECGCQSMPLGTDDQCKACG
;
A
#
# COMPACT_ATOMS: atom_id res chain seq x y z
N MET A 1 34.61 51.98 24.25
CA MET A 1 34.82 52.24 22.80
C MET A 1 34.16 51.12 22.01
N VAL A 2 32.92 51.30 21.57
CA VAL A 2 32.22 50.32 20.73
C VAL A 2 32.29 50.83 19.30
N ARG A 3 33.10 50.15 18.47
CA ARG A 3 33.41 50.56 17.10
C ARG A 3 32.32 49.98 16.19
N TRP A 4 31.37 50.82 15.80
CA TRP A 4 30.31 50.46 14.83
C TRP A 4 30.95 50.30 13.45
N LYS A 5 30.94 49.07 12.91
CA LYS A 5 31.30 48.80 11.52
C LYS A 5 30.01 48.71 10.71
N THR A 6 29.77 49.72 9.89
CA THR A 6 28.75 49.72 8.83
C THR A 6 29.04 48.58 7.85
N ILE A 7 28.09 47.65 7.74
CA ILE A 7 28.12 46.56 6.73
C ILE A 7 27.48 47.13 5.45
N PRO A 8 28.16 47.08 4.29
CA PRO A 8 27.56 47.55 3.05
C PRO A 8 26.41 46.61 2.66
N VAL A 9 25.26 47.20 2.36
CA VAL A 9 24.13 46.54 1.71
C VAL A 9 24.61 46.10 0.33
N VAL A 10 25.05 44.85 0.23
CA VAL A 10 25.23 44.19 -1.06
C VAL A 10 23.84 43.98 -1.60
N VAL A 11 23.41 44.89 -2.48
CA VAL A 11 22.24 44.73 -3.32
C VAL A 11 22.54 43.51 -4.20
N LEU A 12 22.15 42.33 -3.72
CA LEU A 12 22.18 41.11 -4.49
C LEU A 12 21.04 41.24 -5.50
N THR A 13 21.33 41.82 -6.65
CA THR A 13 20.47 41.71 -7.83
C THR A 13 20.35 40.22 -8.11
N VAL A 14 19.24 39.63 -7.66
CA VAL A 14 18.83 38.29 -8.04
C VAL A 14 18.50 38.38 -9.52
N ALA A 15 19.53 38.21 -10.36
CA ALA A 15 19.32 37.84 -11.74
C ALA A 15 18.51 36.55 -11.67
N PHE A 16 17.21 36.68 -11.98
CA PHE A 16 16.33 35.59 -12.37
C PHE A 16 16.96 34.97 -13.62
N LEU A 17 18.01 34.18 -13.43
CA LEU A 17 18.38 33.17 -14.38
C LEU A 17 17.16 32.25 -14.43
N CYS A 18 16.41 32.32 -15.53
CA CYS A 18 15.64 31.20 -16.04
C CYS A 18 16.62 30.06 -16.33
N ILE A 19 17.24 29.52 -15.29
CA ILE A 19 17.76 28.17 -15.36
C ILE A 19 16.49 27.35 -15.51
N PRO A 20 16.26 26.66 -16.64
CA PRO A 20 15.20 25.66 -16.66
C PRO A 20 15.56 24.73 -15.51
N LEU A 21 14.78 24.77 -14.41
CA LEU A 21 14.85 23.73 -13.39
C LEU A 21 14.85 22.45 -14.20
N PRO A 22 15.87 21.57 -14.10
CA PRO A 22 15.79 20.28 -14.75
C PRO A 22 14.47 19.73 -14.26
N ALA A 23 13.51 19.59 -15.18
CA ALA A 23 12.18 19.16 -14.86
C ALA A 23 12.41 17.88 -14.07
N LEU A 24 12.24 17.95 -12.75
CA LEU A 24 12.48 16.84 -11.83
C LEU A 24 11.72 15.71 -12.49
N ALA A 25 12.43 14.78 -13.10
CA ALA A 25 11.83 13.88 -14.06
C ALA A 25 10.70 13.20 -13.30
N GLY A 26 9.47 13.56 -13.64
CA GLY A 26 8.32 13.14 -12.86
C GLY A 26 8.32 11.61 -12.83
N PHE A 27 7.74 10.99 -11.81
CA PHE A 27 7.70 9.53 -11.70
C PHE A 27 7.31 8.81 -13.01
N CYS A 28 6.47 9.44 -13.83
CA CYS A 28 6.03 8.95 -15.15
C CYS A 28 6.99 9.20 -16.33
N SER A 29 8.13 9.84 -16.13
CA SER A 29 9.09 10.12 -17.19
C SER A 29 9.68 8.81 -17.74
N GLY A 30 9.54 8.60 -19.06
CA GLY A 30 9.97 7.36 -19.73
C GLY A 30 9.03 6.16 -19.52
N LYS A 31 7.92 6.31 -18.78
CA LYS A 31 6.90 5.27 -18.62
C LYS A 31 5.83 5.41 -19.71
N ALA A 32 5.32 4.27 -20.18
CA ALA A 32 4.15 4.25 -21.06
C ALA A 32 2.89 4.71 -20.29
N SER A 33 1.88 5.16 -21.02
CA SER A 33 0.57 5.45 -20.41
C SER A 33 -0.03 4.17 -19.84
N GLY A 34 -0.41 4.20 -18.56
CA GLY A 34 -0.82 3.02 -17.81
C GLY A 34 -0.67 3.22 -16.30
N TYR A 35 -0.97 2.19 -15.51
CA TYR A 35 -0.79 2.20 -14.07
C TYR A 35 0.57 1.63 -13.67
N TRP A 36 1.21 2.30 -12.70
CA TRP A 36 2.55 1.98 -12.24
C TRP A 36 2.66 2.11 -10.72
N CYS A 37 3.40 1.21 -10.10
CA CYS A 37 3.67 1.27 -8.66
C CYS A 37 4.74 2.31 -8.33
N ASP A 38 4.39 3.26 -7.45
CA ASP A 38 5.31 4.15 -6.76
C ASP A 38 5.30 3.84 -5.26
N GLY A 39 6.15 2.89 -4.87
CA GLY A 39 6.12 2.28 -3.54
C GLY A 39 4.77 1.58 -3.29
N ASP A 40 3.97 2.15 -2.39
CA ASP A 40 2.63 1.64 -2.06
C ASP A 40 1.50 2.29 -2.87
N ASN A 41 1.79 3.29 -3.69
CA ASN A 41 0.78 3.98 -4.48
C ASN A 41 0.67 3.37 -5.87
N LEU A 42 -0.55 3.30 -6.38
CA LEU A 42 -0.83 3.04 -7.78
C LEU A 42 -1.00 4.38 -8.50
N VAL A 43 -0.09 4.66 -9.42
CA VAL A 43 0.00 5.93 -10.13
C VAL A 43 -0.40 5.74 -11.58
N LEU A 44 -1.39 6.51 -12.04
CA LEU A 44 -1.77 6.54 -13.44
C LEU A 44 -0.87 7.52 -14.18
N CYS A 45 -0.06 7.02 -15.10
CA CYS A 45 0.74 7.82 -16.01
C CYS A 45 -0.02 8.06 -17.30
N LYS A 46 -0.07 9.32 -17.77
CA LYS A 46 -0.57 9.68 -19.11
C LYS A 46 0.41 10.64 -19.77
N ASN A 47 0.89 10.28 -20.96
CA ASN A 47 1.81 11.11 -21.76
C ASN A 47 3.06 11.57 -20.96
N GLY A 48 3.65 10.64 -20.19
CA GLY A 48 4.85 10.92 -19.38
C GLY A 48 4.61 11.76 -18.12
N SER A 49 3.36 12.07 -17.78
CA SER A 49 2.98 12.84 -16.59
C SER A 49 2.06 12.04 -15.66
N VAL A 50 2.09 12.36 -14.36
CA VAL A 50 1.19 11.78 -13.37
C VAL A 50 -0.22 12.34 -13.57
N SER A 51 -1.17 11.48 -13.89
CA SER A 51 -2.58 11.83 -14.02
C SER A 51 -3.34 11.65 -12.69
N SER A 52 -3.00 10.62 -11.91
CA SER A 52 -3.55 10.38 -10.57
C SER A 52 -2.61 9.48 -9.77
N SER A 53 -2.75 9.51 -8.45
CA SER A 53 -2.01 8.65 -7.52
C SER A 53 -2.94 8.22 -6.39
N ASN A 54 -3.12 6.91 -6.24
CA ASN A 54 -3.98 6.31 -5.22
C ASN A 54 -3.15 5.42 -4.30
N LYS A 55 -3.24 5.61 -2.98
CA LYS A 55 -2.59 4.71 -2.02
C LYS A 55 -3.29 3.36 -2.05
N CYS A 56 -2.54 2.29 -2.24
CA CYS A 56 -3.06 0.94 -2.04
C CYS A 56 -2.99 0.59 -0.56
N ASP A 57 -4.11 0.11 -0.01
CA ASP A 57 -4.23 -0.25 1.41
C ASP A 57 -3.18 -1.29 1.82
N CYS A 58 -2.91 -2.26 0.96
CA CYS A 58 -1.95 -3.34 1.20
C CYS A 58 -0.76 -3.34 0.25
N GLY A 59 -0.43 -2.14 -0.25
CA GLY A 59 0.70 -1.90 -1.14
C GLY A 59 0.40 -2.19 -2.61
N CYS A 60 1.33 -1.79 -3.47
CA CYS A 60 1.20 -1.95 -4.91
C CYS A 60 1.91 -3.22 -5.39
N GLN A 61 1.38 -3.86 -6.43
CA GLN A 61 1.94 -5.04 -7.10
C GLN A 61 2.34 -4.68 -8.52
N SER A 62 3.65 -4.73 -8.79
CA SER A 62 4.14 -4.61 -10.16
C SER A 62 3.81 -5.84 -10.97
N MET A 63 3.28 -5.61 -12.17
CA MET A 63 2.90 -6.66 -13.12
C MET A 63 3.97 -6.82 -14.20
N PRO A 64 3.96 -7.94 -14.95
CA PRO A 64 4.89 -8.12 -16.07
C PRO A 64 4.77 -6.99 -17.11
N PRO A 65 5.83 -6.70 -17.89
CA PRO A 65 5.79 -5.66 -18.91
C PRO A 65 4.62 -5.83 -19.88
N GLY A 66 3.90 -4.74 -20.15
CA GLY A 66 2.71 -4.74 -21.00
C GLY A 66 1.39 -4.98 -20.27
N VAL A 67 1.43 -5.20 -18.96
CA VAL A 67 0.25 -5.25 -18.08
C VAL A 67 0.36 -4.12 -17.07
N ASP A 68 -0.75 -3.41 -16.84
CA ASP A 68 -0.83 -2.37 -15.83
C ASP A 68 -0.54 -2.93 -14.43
N ASP A 69 0.23 -2.18 -13.64
CA ASP A 69 0.38 -2.48 -12.22
C ASP A 69 -0.99 -2.37 -11.52
N GLN A 70 -1.11 -2.98 -10.35
CA GLN A 70 -2.36 -2.99 -9.60
C GLN A 70 -2.14 -2.92 -8.10
N CYS A 71 -3.17 -2.51 -7.35
CA CYS A 71 -3.12 -2.64 -5.90
C CYS A 71 -3.18 -4.11 -5.50
N LYS A 72 -2.34 -4.50 -4.53
CA LYS A 72 -2.40 -5.83 -3.91
C LYS A 72 -3.76 -6.00 -3.23
N SER A 73 -4.33 -7.18 -3.39
CA SER A 73 -5.37 -7.63 -2.45
C SER A 73 -4.71 -7.82 -1.09
N CYS A 74 -5.33 -7.29 -0.04
CA CYS A 74 -4.85 -7.38 1.34
C CYS A 74 -4.70 -8.81 1.88
N GLY A 75 -5.19 -9.80 1.13
CA GLY A 75 -5.46 -11.11 1.67
C GLY A 75 -6.68 -11.04 2.58
N GLY A 76 -7.58 -12.03 2.46
CA GLY A 76 -8.63 -12.21 3.45
C GLY A 76 -8.06 -12.82 4.73
N PHE A 77 -8.91 -12.99 5.74
CA PHE A 77 -8.58 -13.74 6.96
C PHE A 77 -7.90 -15.11 6.69
N CYS A 78 -8.28 -15.76 5.58
CA CYS A 78 -7.72 -17.04 5.15
C CYS A 78 -6.38 -16.97 4.41
N SER A 79 -5.82 -15.78 4.16
CA SER A 79 -4.53 -15.63 3.49
C SER A 79 -3.41 -16.28 4.31
N GLY A 80 -2.71 -17.24 3.71
CA GLY A 80 -1.64 -17.99 4.37
C GLY A 80 -2.11 -19.10 5.32
N LYS A 81 -3.42 -19.27 5.52
CA LYS A 81 -4.00 -20.37 6.30
C LYS A 81 -4.16 -21.62 5.44
N GLN A 82 -3.95 -22.79 6.04
CA GLN A 82 -4.28 -24.07 5.39
C GLN A 82 -5.80 -24.23 5.25
N ASN A 83 -6.22 -25.14 4.36
CA ASN A 83 -7.63 -25.50 4.27
C ASN A 83 -8.10 -26.11 5.59
N GLY A 84 -9.21 -25.62 6.12
CA GLY A 84 -9.72 -26.02 7.44
C GLY A 84 -10.53 -24.93 8.11
N TYR A 85 -11.00 -25.21 9.33
CA TYR A 85 -11.70 -24.23 10.16
C TYR A 85 -10.73 -23.49 11.07
N TRP A 86 -10.93 -22.18 11.17
CA TRP A 86 -10.08 -21.26 11.92
C TRP A 86 -10.92 -20.25 12.69
N CYS A 87 -10.50 -19.90 13.90
CA CYS A 87 -11.14 -18.88 14.72
C CYS A 87 -10.79 -17.47 14.24
N ASP A 88 -11.83 -16.68 13.93
CA ASP A 88 -11.76 -15.23 13.71
C ASP A 88 -12.56 -14.53 14.82
N GLY A 89 -11.90 -14.29 15.96
CA GLY A 89 -12.58 -13.87 17.18
C GLY A 89 -13.59 -14.92 17.64
N ASP A 90 -14.87 -14.55 17.72
CA ASP A 90 -15.96 -15.44 18.11
C ASP A 90 -16.59 -16.20 16.92
N LYS A 91 -16.02 -16.10 15.73
CA LYS A 91 -16.50 -16.82 14.54
C LYS A 91 -15.60 -18.00 14.22
N LEU A 92 -16.21 -19.08 13.77
CA LEU A 92 -15.53 -20.17 13.09
C LEU A 92 -15.61 -19.97 11.58
N VAL A 93 -14.47 -19.89 10.92
CA VAL A 93 -14.33 -19.56 9.50
C VAL A 93 -13.70 -20.72 8.76
N LEU A 94 -14.38 -21.22 7.72
CA LEU A 94 -13.85 -22.25 6.83
C LEU A 94 -12.98 -21.59 5.76
N CYS A 95 -11.70 -21.89 5.76
CA CYS A 95 -10.76 -21.47 4.73
C CYS A 95 -10.61 -22.56 3.66
N LYS A 96 -10.72 -22.17 2.39
CA LYS A 96 -10.42 -23.02 1.22
C LYS A 96 -9.64 -22.23 0.18
N GLY A 97 -8.46 -22.71 -0.19
CA GLY A 97 -7.61 -22.07 -1.21
C GLY A 97 -7.20 -20.64 -0.86
N GLY A 98 -6.95 -20.36 0.43
CA GLY A 98 -6.57 -19.03 0.91
C GLY A 98 -7.73 -18.02 0.99
N SER A 99 -8.96 -18.43 0.70
CA SER A 99 -10.17 -17.61 0.76
C SER A 99 -11.17 -18.13 1.78
N VAL A 100 -12.03 -17.23 2.28
CA VAL A 100 -13.14 -17.59 3.16
C VAL A 100 -14.21 -18.30 2.34
N SER A 101 -14.48 -19.57 2.67
CA SER A 101 -15.55 -20.38 2.07
C SER A 101 -16.87 -20.23 2.81
N SER A 102 -16.84 -20.13 4.13
CA SER A 102 -18.01 -19.88 4.98
C SER A 102 -17.56 -19.35 6.34
N SER A 103 -18.48 -18.74 7.08
CA SER A 103 -18.26 -18.27 8.45
C SER A 103 -19.52 -18.47 9.28
N SER A 104 -19.37 -18.92 10.51
CA SER A 104 -20.46 -19.09 11.48
C SER A 104 -20.05 -18.51 12.83
N SER A 105 -20.95 -17.76 13.48
CA SER A 105 -20.71 -17.28 14.84
C SER A 105 -20.83 -18.42 15.86
N CYS A 106 -19.88 -18.48 16.79
CA CYS A 106 -19.92 -19.41 17.92
C CYS A 106 -20.54 -18.69 19.12
N GLU A 107 -21.67 -19.19 19.62
CA GLU A 107 -22.43 -18.57 20.72
C GLU A 107 -21.59 -18.36 21.99
N CYS A 108 -20.74 -19.34 22.33
CA CYS A 108 -19.86 -19.28 23.49
C CYS A 108 -18.38 -19.02 23.12
N GLY A 109 -18.16 -18.43 21.94
CA GLY A 109 -16.84 -18.10 21.41
C GLY A 109 -16.16 -19.27 20.71
N CYS A 110 -15.09 -18.95 19.99
CA CYS A 110 -14.30 -19.93 19.24
C CYS A 110 -13.10 -20.44 20.06
N GLN A 111 -12.71 -21.69 19.84
CA GLN A 111 -11.55 -22.34 20.45
C GLN A 111 -10.56 -22.76 19.38
N SER A 112 -9.34 -22.19 19.45
CA SER A 112 -8.25 -22.63 18.60
C SER A 112 -7.68 -23.96 19.06
N MET A 113 -7.46 -24.84 18.10
CA MET A 113 -6.92 -26.19 18.30
C MET A 113 -5.43 -26.23 17.90
N PRO A 114 -4.68 -27.27 18.32
CA PRO A 114 -3.30 -27.44 17.90
C PRO A 114 -3.16 -27.48 16.37
N LEU A 115 -1.99 -27.07 15.86
CA LEU A 115 -1.69 -27.09 14.43
C LEU A 115 -1.99 -28.46 13.80
N GLY A 116 -2.68 -28.44 12.66
CA GLY A 116 -3.13 -29.65 11.96
C GLY A 116 -4.49 -30.17 12.40
N THR A 117 -5.16 -29.52 13.35
CA THR A 117 -6.55 -29.79 13.73
C THR A 117 -7.40 -28.56 13.48
N ASP A 118 -8.61 -28.75 12.95
CA ASP A 118 -9.58 -27.68 12.74
C ASP A 118 -10.01 -27.06 14.07
N ASP A 119 -10.09 -25.72 14.09
CA ASP A 119 -10.67 -24.96 15.20
C ASP A 119 -12.15 -25.30 15.38
N GLN A 120 -12.71 -25.05 16.57
CA GLN A 120 -14.08 -25.45 16.89
C GLN A 120 -14.80 -24.39 17.73
N CYS A 121 -16.13 -24.38 17.68
CA CYS A 121 -16.91 -23.58 18.62
C CYS A 121 -16.86 -24.20 20.02
N LYS A 122 -16.69 -23.36 21.04
CA LYS A 122 -16.76 -23.79 22.44
C LYS A 122 -18.16 -24.26 22.78
N ALA A 123 -18.25 -25.31 23.61
CA ALA A 123 -19.49 -25.65 24.28
C ALA A 123 -19.81 -24.60 25.35
N CYS A 124 -21.07 -24.18 25.42
CA CYS A 124 -21.57 -23.38 26.52
C CYS A 124 -21.65 -24.27 27.77
N GLY A 125 -20.90 -23.90 28.82
CA GLY A 125 -20.88 -24.58 30.11
C GLY A 125 -21.97 -24.07 31.05
#